data_AF-A0A679HTI9-F1
#
_entry.id   AF-A0A679HTI9-F1
#
_cell.length_a   1.000
_cell.length_b   1.000
_cell.length_c   1.000
_cell.angle_alpha   90.00
_cell.angle_beta   90.00
_cell.angle_gamma   90.00
#
_symmetry.space_group_name_H-M   'P 1'
#
loop_
_entity.id
_entity.type
_entity.pdbx_description
1 polymer ?
#
loop_
_entity_poly.entity_id
_entity_poly.type
_entity_poly.pdbx_seq_one_letter_code
_entity_poly.pdbx_strand_id
1 'polypeptide(L)'
;MSLIQKDLNPGTGDQLLTLDTDTNLEWLNLTATANRSANEVLAGFGGFTTTHGFRYAIGGDIGVLYGHAGITKGLTEPAFLPSPNDSRNHTGIEVLLDLMNGKQYLAAPSSGTDSRIMSYGINGGDPLWFVRYLSLNITRPANSHTEVNPLQSLDYRAHYIGSYLVRNAS
;
A
#
# COMPACT_ATOMS: atom_id res chain seq x y z
N MET A 1 3.87 18.13 -0.04
CA MET A 1 2.91 17.13 -0.56
C MET A 1 3.47 16.69 -1.90
N SER A 2 4.02 15.47 -1.98
CA SER A 2 4.83 15.03 -3.14
C SER A 2 4.19 13.92 -3.97
N LEU A 3 3.01 13.41 -3.59
CA LEU A 3 2.39 12.30 -4.28
C LEU A 3 1.39 12.78 -5.32
N ILE A 4 1.53 12.33 -6.57
CA ILE A 4 0.65 12.67 -7.69
C ILE A 4 0.27 11.43 -8.50
N GLN A 5 -0.94 11.38 -9.03
CA GLN A 5 -1.36 10.29 -9.94
C GLN A 5 -0.80 10.49 -11.35
N LYS A 6 -0.43 9.40 -12.01
CA LYS A 6 0.10 9.38 -13.39
C LYS A 6 -0.38 8.11 -14.11
N ASP A 7 -0.45 8.18 -15.43
CA ASP A 7 -0.70 7.00 -16.27
C ASP A 7 0.54 6.11 -16.35
N LEU A 8 0.35 4.78 -16.35
CA LEU A 8 1.45 3.84 -16.61
C LEU A 8 2.02 4.04 -18.01
N ASN A 9 1.15 4.24 -18.99
CA ASN A 9 1.49 4.61 -20.36
C ASN A 9 0.93 6.00 -20.65
N PRO A 10 1.75 7.00 -21.02
CA PRO A 10 1.28 8.38 -21.16
C PRO A 10 0.05 8.51 -22.09
N GLY A 11 -1.02 9.13 -21.58
CA GLY A 11 -2.21 9.45 -22.36
C GLY A 11 -3.28 8.36 -22.39
N THR A 12 -3.11 7.26 -21.65
CA THR A 12 -4.16 6.24 -21.50
C THR A 12 -5.27 6.67 -20.54
N GLY A 13 -4.99 7.60 -19.63
CA GLY A 13 -5.90 7.96 -18.54
C GLY A 13 -6.12 6.83 -17.54
N ASP A 14 -5.26 5.82 -17.53
CA ASP A 14 -5.41 4.65 -16.66
C ASP A 14 -5.11 4.94 -15.18
N GLN A 15 -4.38 6.04 -14.91
CA GLN A 15 -3.97 6.45 -13.58
C GLN A 15 -3.40 5.30 -12.74
N LEU A 16 -2.64 4.38 -13.35
CA LEU A 16 -2.12 3.20 -12.65
C LEU A 16 -0.87 3.49 -11.81
N LEU A 17 -0.36 4.72 -11.81
CA LEU A 17 0.80 5.13 -11.04
C LEU A 17 0.48 6.20 -10.00
N THR A 18 1.17 6.12 -8.88
CA THR A 18 1.38 7.23 -7.94
C THR A 18 2.87 7.60 -7.97
N LEU A 19 3.22 8.78 -8.51
CA LEU A 19 4.58 9.31 -8.47
C LEU A 19 4.80 10.03 -7.13
N ASP A 20 5.85 9.65 -6.43
CA ASP A 20 6.41 10.43 -5.34
C ASP A 20 7.52 11.35 -5.87
N THR A 21 7.23 12.64 -5.97
CA THR A 21 8.13 13.65 -6.52
C THR A 21 9.36 13.91 -5.65
N ASP A 22 9.32 13.53 -4.36
CA ASP A 22 10.44 13.77 -3.44
C ASP A 22 11.49 12.65 -3.54
N THR A 23 11.06 11.41 -3.78
CA THR A 23 11.97 10.26 -3.98
C THR A 23 12.22 9.91 -5.45
N ASN A 24 11.46 10.52 -6.36
CA ASN A 24 11.42 10.18 -7.78
C ASN A 24 11.05 8.71 -8.04
N LEU A 25 10.21 8.14 -7.18
CA LEU A 25 9.72 6.77 -7.26
C LEU A 25 8.28 6.73 -7.81
N GLU A 26 8.04 5.88 -8.80
CA GLU A 26 6.70 5.56 -9.28
C GLU A 26 6.20 4.28 -8.62
N TRP A 27 5.05 4.39 -7.97
CA TRP A 27 4.37 3.31 -7.28
C TRP A 27 3.22 2.79 -8.14
N LEU A 28 3.15 1.48 -8.31
CA LEU A 28 2.01 0.86 -8.97
C LEU A 28 0.78 0.92 -8.04
N ASN A 29 -0.36 1.32 -8.58
CA ASN A 29 -1.62 1.30 -7.84
C ASN A 29 -2.01 -0.13 -7.43
N LEU A 30 -2.50 -0.26 -6.20
CA LEU A 30 -2.70 -1.56 -5.55
C LEU A 30 -3.74 -2.42 -6.28
N THR A 31 -4.71 -1.80 -6.97
CA THR A 31 -5.71 -2.50 -7.77
C THR A 31 -5.11 -3.28 -8.94
N ALA A 32 -3.94 -2.88 -9.45
CA ALA A 32 -3.30 -3.52 -10.60
C ALA A 32 -2.90 -4.97 -10.34
N THR A 33 -2.67 -5.33 -9.07
CA THR A 33 -2.29 -6.68 -8.64
C THR A 33 -3.29 -7.27 -7.64
N ALA A 34 -4.48 -6.66 -7.53
CA ALA A 34 -5.57 -7.20 -6.72
C ALA A 34 -5.87 -8.66 -7.06
N ASN A 35 -6.10 -9.50 -6.04
CA ASN A 35 -6.38 -10.93 -6.21
C ASN A 35 -5.24 -11.74 -6.87
N ARG A 36 -4.01 -11.23 -6.80
CA ARG A 36 -2.80 -11.95 -7.24
C ARG A 36 -1.90 -12.27 -6.07
N SER A 37 -1.31 -13.45 -6.12
CA SER A 37 -0.30 -13.85 -5.15
C SER A 37 1.04 -13.18 -5.49
N ALA A 38 1.93 -13.10 -4.50
CA ALA A 38 3.27 -12.56 -4.71
C ALA A 38 4.04 -13.38 -5.76
N ASN A 39 3.87 -14.71 -5.75
CA ASN A 39 4.45 -15.61 -6.74
C ASN A 39 3.96 -15.33 -8.17
N GLU A 40 2.66 -15.05 -8.38
CA GLU A 40 2.15 -14.73 -9.71
C GLU A 40 2.76 -13.43 -10.26
N VAL A 41 2.90 -12.42 -9.40
CA VAL A 41 3.52 -11.14 -9.76
C VAL A 41 5.01 -11.29 -10.04
N LEU A 42 5.72 -12.07 -9.23
CA LEU A 42 7.12 -12.42 -9.48
C LEU A 42 7.30 -13.23 -10.77
N ALA A 43 6.32 -14.08 -11.11
CA ALA A 43 6.29 -14.84 -12.35
C ALA A 43 5.93 -14.00 -13.60
N GLY A 44 5.72 -12.68 -13.44
CA GLY A 44 5.53 -11.76 -14.55
C GLY A 44 4.06 -11.39 -14.87
N PHE A 45 3.13 -11.62 -13.94
CA PHE A 45 1.76 -11.13 -14.10
C PHE A 45 1.72 -9.64 -14.47
N GLY A 46 0.93 -9.31 -15.50
CA GLY A 46 0.78 -7.94 -16.00
C GLY A 46 2.05 -7.32 -16.62
N GLY A 47 3.14 -8.08 -16.74
CA GLY A 47 4.43 -7.56 -17.21
C GLY A 47 5.08 -6.54 -16.26
N PHE A 48 4.57 -6.40 -15.03
CA PHE A 48 5.01 -5.34 -14.12
C PHE A 48 6.48 -5.49 -13.73
N THR A 49 6.87 -6.69 -13.30
CA THR A 49 8.25 -7.00 -12.84
C THR A 49 9.22 -7.31 -13.98
N THR A 50 8.72 -7.54 -15.18
CA THR A 50 9.53 -7.95 -16.34
C THR A 50 9.68 -6.81 -17.35
N THR A 51 8.58 -6.35 -17.95
CA THR A 51 8.57 -5.34 -19.01
C THR A 51 8.58 -3.91 -18.47
N HIS A 52 7.81 -3.65 -17.40
CA HIS A 52 7.65 -2.30 -16.86
C HIS A 52 8.69 -1.92 -15.79
N GLY A 53 9.58 -2.85 -15.43
CA GLY A 53 10.74 -2.58 -14.55
C GLY A 53 10.40 -2.37 -13.06
N PHE A 54 9.21 -2.77 -12.62
CA PHE A 54 8.85 -2.69 -11.21
C PHE A 54 9.59 -3.74 -10.37
N ARG A 55 9.91 -3.37 -9.14
CA ARG A 55 10.36 -4.30 -8.09
C ARG A 55 9.42 -4.22 -6.90
N TYR A 56 9.43 -5.23 -6.05
CA TYR A 56 8.80 -5.09 -4.74
C TYR A 56 9.49 -3.99 -3.93
N ALA A 57 8.68 -3.17 -3.28
CA ALA A 57 9.14 -2.16 -2.36
C ALA A 57 9.76 -2.81 -1.12
N ILE A 58 10.82 -2.21 -0.59
CA ILE A 58 11.37 -2.62 0.71
C ILE A 58 10.70 -1.84 1.84
N GLY A 59 10.89 -2.28 3.09
CA GLY A 59 10.33 -1.61 4.27
C GLY A 59 10.69 -0.12 4.35
N GLY A 60 11.91 0.24 3.94
CA GLY A 60 12.35 1.64 3.85
C GLY A 60 11.54 2.46 2.84
N ASP A 61 11.34 1.95 1.62
CA ASP A 61 10.54 2.62 0.59
C ASP A 61 9.12 2.90 1.10
N ILE A 62 8.50 1.88 1.71
CA ILE A 62 7.12 1.96 2.20
C ILE A 62 7.01 2.94 3.36
N GLY A 63 8.00 2.97 4.26
CA GLY A 63 8.04 3.93 5.36
C GLY A 63 8.13 5.38 4.88
N VAL A 64 8.93 5.63 3.84
CA VAL A 64 9.03 6.96 3.21
C VAL A 64 7.71 7.34 2.53
N LEU A 65 7.11 6.44 1.74
CA LEU A 65 5.80 6.66 1.12
C LEU A 65 4.73 7.03 2.17
N TYR A 66 4.67 6.28 3.27
CA TYR A 66 3.73 6.52 4.37
C TYR A 66 3.98 7.89 5.00
N GLY A 67 5.24 8.23 5.26
CA GLY A 67 5.63 9.55 5.75
C GLY A 67 5.21 10.70 4.84
N HIS A 68 5.37 10.55 3.51
CA HIS A 68 4.96 11.54 2.52
C HIS A 68 3.43 11.66 2.39
N ALA A 69 2.69 10.59 2.70
CA ALA A 69 1.24 10.64 2.86
C ALA A 69 0.81 11.23 4.22
N GLY A 70 1.72 11.47 5.17
CA GLY A 70 1.40 11.99 6.50
C GLY A 70 1.05 10.91 7.53
N ILE A 71 1.32 9.64 7.24
CA ILE A 71 1.15 8.51 8.16
C ILE A 71 2.43 8.40 9.00
N THR A 72 2.31 8.67 10.31
CA THR A 72 3.47 8.70 11.23
C THR A 72 3.47 7.57 12.24
N LYS A 73 2.32 6.94 12.54
CA LYS A 73 2.26 5.73 13.40
C LYS A 73 2.58 4.47 12.58
N GLY A 74 3.35 3.53 13.16
CA GLY A 74 3.56 2.16 12.63
C GLY A 74 4.99 1.82 12.17
N LEU A 75 5.94 2.77 12.17
CA LEU A 75 7.36 2.46 11.93
C LEU A 75 8.10 2.08 13.22
N THR A 76 7.62 2.53 14.39
CA THR A 76 8.29 2.33 15.69
C THR A 76 7.35 2.06 16.88
N GLU A 77 6.02 2.20 16.74
CA GLU A 77 5.04 1.98 17.82
C GLU A 77 4.35 0.59 17.70
N PRO A 78 3.99 -0.09 18.80
CA PRO A 78 3.28 -1.37 18.76
C PRO A 78 1.91 -1.26 18.08
N ALA A 79 1.64 -2.15 17.12
CA ALA A 79 0.42 -2.12 16.27
C ALA A 79 -0.90 -2.23 17.06
N PHE A 80 -0.90 -2.85 18.25
CA PHE A 80 -2.12 -3.24 18.96
C PHE A 80 -2.54 -2.31 20.12
N LEU A 81 -1.88 -1.17 20.29
CA LEU A 81 -2.25 -0.19 21.32
C LEU A 81 -2.90 1.06 20.70
N PRO A 82 -4.09 1.48 21.16
CA PRO A 82 -4.68 2.76 20.78
C PRO A 82 -3.70 3.90 21.09
N SER A 83 -3.52 4.81 20.14
CA SER A 83 -2.60 5.95 20.24
C SER A 83 -3.32 7.23 19.80
N PRO A 84 -3.06 8.39 20.41
CA PRO A 84 -3.54 9.67 19.91
C PRO A 84 -3.18 9.92 18.43
N ASN A 85 -2.10 9.29 17.94
CA ASN A 85 -1.64 9.35 16.56
C ASN A 85 -2.56 8.59 15.57
N ASP A 86 -3.47 7.72 16.03
CA ASP A 86 -4.46 7.04 15.16
C ASP A 86 -5.37 8.05 14.46
N SER A 87 -5.80 9.08 15.20
CA SER A 87 -6.56 10.19 14.64
C SER A 87 -5.77 11.04 13.65
N ARG A 88 -4.44 11.15 13.84
CA ARG A 88 -3.54 11.89 12.93
C ARG A 88 -3.27 11.12 11.65
N ASN A 89 -3.15 9.79 11.75
CA ASN A 89 -2.96 8.91 10.60
C ASN A 89 -4.19 8.83 9.70
N HIS A 90 -5.39 9.11 10.21
CA HIS A 90 -6.64 9.02 9.45
C HIS A 90 -6.55 9.73 8.09
N THR A 91 -6.17 11.01 8.10
CA THR A 91 -6.05 11.81 6.87
C THR A 91 -4.98 11.25 5.93
N GLY A 92 -3.83 10.81 6.46
CA GLY A 92 -2.77 10.25 5.62
C GLY A 92 -3.13 8.90 5.01
N ILE A 93 -3.83 8.06 5.77
CA ILE A 93 -4.39 6.80 5.27
C ILE A 93 -5.41 7.08 4.17
N GLU A 94 -6.31 8.03 4.36
CA GLU A 94 -7.29 8.41 3.34
C GLU A 94 -6.61 8.88 2.05
N VAL A 95 -5.63 9.80 2.16
CA VAL A 95 -4.83 10.30 1.04
C VAL A 95 -4.14 9.17 0.27
N LEU A 96 -3.47 8.26 0.97
CA LEU A 96 -2.75 7.16 0.32
C LEU A 96 -3.70 6.18 -0.37
N LEU A 97 -4.85 5.90 0.23
CA LEU A 97 -5.87 5.03 -0.36
C LEU A 97 -6.51 5.66 -1.61
N ASP A 98 -6.69 6.98 -1.62
CA ASP A 98 -7.13 7.72 -2.81
C ASP A 98 -6.10 7.64 -3.94
N LEU A 99 -4.85 7.97 -3.65
CA LEU A 99 -3.79 8.04 -4.64
C LEU A 99 -3.50 6.67 -5.27
N MET A 100 -3.37 5.64 -4.43
CA MET A 100 -3.01 4.29 -4.88
C MET A 100 -4.21 3.47 -5.38
N ASN A 101 -5.37 4.11 -5.51
CA ASN A 101 -6.65 3.50 -5.81
C ASN A 101 -6.96 2.29 -4.92
N GLY A 102 -6.48 2.29 -3.67
CA GLY A 102 -6.60 1.16 -2.74
C GLY A 102 -8.02 0.94 -2.24
N LYS A 103 -9.02 1.60 -2.84
CA LYS A 103 -10.36 1.74 -2.31
C LYS A 103 -11.25 0.48 -2.48
N GLN A 104 -11.12 -0.52 -1.60
CA GLN A 104 -12.11 -1.60 -1.31
C GLN A 104 -12.99 -1.36 -0.06
N TYR A 105 -14.31 -1.50 -0.17
CA TYR A 105 -15.26 -1.38 0.96
C TYR A 105 -15.61 -2.78 1.47
N LEU A 106 -15.18 -3.14 2.70
CA LEU A 106 -15.53 -4.40 3.34
C LEU A 106 -16.76 -4.18 4.22
N ALA A 107 -17.88 -4.84 3.88
CA ALA A 107 -19.06 -4.84 4.74
C ALA A 107 -18.77 -5.57 6.06
N ALA A 108 -18.44 -4.83 7.13
CA ALA A 108 -18.36 -5.40 8.47
C ALA A 108 -19.78 -5.57 9.06
N PRO A 109 -20.05 -6.66 9.81
CA PRO A 109 -21.31 -6.81 10.54
C PRO A 109 -21.30 -5.83 11.72
N SER A 110 -21.92 -4.66 11.54
CA SER A 110 -22.11 -3.60 12.54
C SER A 110 -20.84 -2.86 13.03
N SER A 111 -20.88 -1.52 12.94
CA SER A 111 -19.82 -0.55 13.31
C SER A 111 -18.67 -0.33 12.30
N GLY A 112 -19.06 0.04 11.08
CA GLY A 112 -18.32 0.89 10.13
C GLY A 112 -16.80 0.90 10.24
N THR A 113 -16.14 0.00 9.52
CA THR A 113 -14.74 0.18 9.11
C THR A 113 -14.51 -0.65 7.84
N ASP A 114 -14.25 0.03 6.73
CA ASP A 114 -13.72 -0.61 5.53
C ASP A 114 -12.21 -0.72 5.68
N SER A 115 -11.71 -1.93 5.95
CA SER A 115 -10.27 -2.18 5.99
C SER A 115 -9.73 -2.32 4.57
N ARG A 116 -8.69 -1.55 4.23
CA ARG A 116 -8.07 -1.60 2.91
C ARG A 116 -6.63 -2.09 3.05
N ILE A 117 -6.36 -3.26 2.51
CA ILE A 117 -5.12 -3.98 2.78
C ILE A 117 -4.63 -4.45 1.43
N MET A 118 -3.44 -4.06 0.99
CA MET A 118 -2.29 -4.94 1.15
C MET A 118 -1.01 -4.24 0.75
N SER A 119 0.06 -4.81 1.27
CA SER A 119 1.27 -4.91 0.48
C SER A 119 2.15 -6.03 0.91
N TYR A 120 2.89 -6.55 -0.04
CA TYR A 120 4.15 -7.24 0.18
C TYR A 120 5.28 -6.21 0.21
N GLY A 121 6.08 -6.25 1.27
CA GLY A 121 7.36 -5.56 1.32
C GLY A 121 8.43 -6.48 1.88
N ILE A 122 9.65 -6.37 1.35
CA ILE A 122 10.82 -7.04 1.91
C ILE A 122 11.34 -6.14 3.04
N ASN A 123 11.46 -6.63 4.28
CA ASN A 123 12.24 -5.89 5.26
C ASN A 123 13.68 -5.85 4.77
N GLY A 124 14.28 -4.67 4.63
CA GLY A 124 15.68 -4.57 4.22
C GLY A 124 16.54 -5.38 5.19
N GLY A 125 17.06 -6.53 4.72
CA GLY A 125 17.87 -7.45 5.51
C GLY A 125 17.20 -8.75 6.01
N ASP A 126 15.88 -8.94 5.83
CA ASP A 126 15.17 -10.15 6.28
C ASP A 126 14.55 -10.92 5.10
N PRO A 127 14.64 -12.26 5.04
CA PRO A 127 13.98 -13.08 4.01
C PRO A 127 12.46 -13.16 4.17
N LEU A 128 11.90 -12.45 5.15
CA LEU A 128 10.49 -12.54 5.53
C LEU A 128 9.65 -11.51 4.77
N TRP A 129 8.59 -12.02 4.15
CA TRP A 129 7.55 -11.23 3.50
C TRP A 129 6.49 -10.84 4.52
N PHE A 130 6.08 -9.58 4.50
CA PHE A 130 5.06 -9.08 5.41
C PHE A 130 3.88 -8.52 4.64
N VAL A 131 2.71 -8.59 5.27
CA VAL A 131 1.51 -7.89 4.84
C VAL A 131 1.35 -6.63 5.67
N ARG A 132 1.23 -5.47 5.01
CA ARG A 132 0.87 -4.20 5.65
C ARG A 132 -0.60 -3.85 5.39
N TYR A 133 -1.29 -3.47 6.45
CA TYR A 133 -2.72 -3.17 6.49
C TYR A 133 -2.91 -1.67 6.72
N LEU A 134 -3.81 -1.03 5.99
CA LEU A 134 -4.26 0.34 6.23
C LEU A 134 -5.75 0.33 6.56
N SER A 135 -6.07 0.46 7.85
CA SER A 135 -7.45 0.48 8.31
C SER A 135 -7.94 1.92 8.41
N LEU A 136 -8.96 2.27 7.62
CA LEU A 136 -9.59 3.59 7.64
C LEU A 136 -10.98 3.49 8.27
N ASN A 137 -11.18 4.14 9.42
CA ASN A 137 -12.50 4.24 10.02
C ASN A 137 -13.15 5.59 9.71
N ILE A 138 -14.09 5.57 8.77
CA ILE A 138 -14.80 6.76 8.28
C ILE A 138 -15.72 7.40 9.34
N THR A 139 -16.14 6.65 10.36
CA THR A 139 -17.08 7.16 11.40
C THR A 139 -16.38 7.55 12.69
N ARG A 140 -15.17 7.03 12.93
CA ARG A 140 -14.36 7.22 14.14
C ARG A 140 -12.90 7.36 13.72
N PRO A 141 -12.43 8.55 13.32
CA PRO A 141 -11.06 8.75 12.84
C PRO A 141 -9.98 8.18 13.76
N ALA A 142 -10.17 8.26 15.08
CA ALA A 142 -9.30 7.70 16.11
C ALA A 142 -9.13 6.17 16.08
N ASN A 143 -9.94 5.45 15.29
CA ASN A 143 -9.80 4.01 15.08
C ASN A 143 -9.03 3.67 13.78
N SER A 144 -8.56 4.66 13.04
CA SER A 144 -7.78 4.44 11.81
C SER A 144 -6.34 4.12 12.17
N HIS A 145 -5.78 3.04 11.61
CA HIS A 145 -4.49 2.53 12.04
C HIS A 145 -3.79 1.75 10.93
N THR A 146 -2.50 1.50 11.12
CA THR A 146 -1.70 0.63 10.25
C THR A 146 -1.30 -0.63 11.00
N GLU A 147 -1.33 -1.79 10.35
CA GLU A 147 -0.84 -3.05 10.94
C GLU A 147 0.20 -3.71 10.05
N VAL A 148 1.06 -4.53 10.66
CA VAL A 148 2.05 -5.34 9.96
C VAL A 148 1.95 -6.76 10.50
N ASN A 149 1.71 -7.72 9.60
CA ASN A 149 1.64 -9.14 9.95
C ASN A 149 2.59 -9.94 9.06
N PRO A 150 3.17 -11.04 9.56
CA PRO A 150 3.92 -11.95 8.71
C PRO A 150 3.01 -12.53 7.64
N LEU A 151 3.55 -12.66 6.42
CA LEU A 151 2.82 -13.32 5.34
C LEU A 151 2.73 -14.82 5.60
N GLN A 152 1.52 -15.37 5.51
CA GLN A 152 1.28 -16.81 5.72
C GLN A 152 1.87 -17.68 4.58
N SER A 153 1.79 -17.21 3.33
CA SER A 153 2.34 -17.88 2.14
C SER A 153 2.48 -16.90 0.98
N LEU A 154 3.48 -17.09 0.12
CA LEU A 154 3.64 -16.36 -1.15
C LEU A 154 2.54 -16.67 -2.18
N ASP A 155 1.80 -17.76 -1.98
CA ASP A 155 0.64 -18.14 -2.79
C ASP A 155 -0.68 -17.64 -2.23
N TYR A 156 -0.66 -16.97 -1.07
CA TYR A 156 -1.86 -16.36 -0.50
C TYR A 156 -2.43 -15.32 -1.46
N ARG A 157 -3.73 -15.42 -1.73
CA ARG A 157 -4.50 -14.50 -2.56
C ARG A 157 -5.59 -13.87 -1.72
N ALA A 158 -5.80 -12.58 -1.90
CA ALA A 158 -6.99 -11.94 -1.39
C ALA A 158 -7.49 -10.89 -2.38
N HIS A 159 -8.80 -10.73 -2.42
CA HIS A 159 -9.46 -9.93 -3.45
C HIS A 159 -9.21 -8.42 -3.29
N TYR A 160 -9.00 -7.96 -2.06
CA TYR A 160 -8.76 -6.55 -1.74
C TYR A 160 -7.29 -6.14 -1.80
N ILE A 161 -6.43 -7.06 -2.23
CA ILE A 161 -5.07 -7.13 -1.75
C ILE A 161 -4.06 -6.93 -2.91
N GLY A 162 -3.23 -5.88 -2.88
CA GLY A 162 -2.27 -5.53 -3.95
C GLY A 162 -0.80 -5.53 -3.52
N SER A 163 0.13 -5.66 -4.45
CA SER A 163 1.58 -5.61 -4.17
C SER A 163 2.11 -4.17 -4.16
N TYR A 164 2.92 -3.78 -3.17
CA TYR A 164 3.71 -2.55 -3.28
C TYR A 164 4.84 -2.79 -4.26
N LEU A 165 4.60 -2.34 -5.48
CA LEU A 165 5.59 -2.36 -6.55
C LEU A 165 6.04 -0.94 -6.83
N VAL A 166 7.35 -0.76 -6.95
CA VAL A 166 7.98 0.53 -7.15
C VAL A 166 9.05 0.45 -8.23
N ARG A 167 9.25 1.56 -8.94
CA ARG A 167 10.38 1.77 -9.87
C ARG A 167 10.86 3.21 -9.80
N ASN A 168 12.03 3.49 -10.35
CA ASN A 168 12.44 4.88 -10.58
C ASN A 168 11.60 5.47 -11.71
N ALA A 169 11.23 6.74 -11.58
CA ALA A 169 10.57 7.46 -12.66
C ALA A 169 11.49 7.55 -13.89
N SER A 170 10.91 7.28 -15.05
CA SER A 170 11.55 7.34 -16.37
C SER A 170 11.49 8.72 -17.01
#